data_AF-A0A7K2WRD1-F1
#
_entry.id   AF-A0A7K2WRD1-F1
#
_cell.length_a   1.000
_cell.length_b   1.000
_cell.length_c   1.000
_cell.angle_alpha   90.00
_cell.angle_beta   90.00
_cell.angle_gamma   90.00
#
_symmetry.space_group_name_H-M   'P 1'
#
loop_
_entity.id
_entity.type
_entity.pdbx_description
1 polymer ?
#
loop_
_entity_poly.entity_id
_entity_poly.type
_entity_poly.pdbx_seq_one_letter_code
_entity_poly.pdbx_strand_id
1 'polypeptide(L)'
;MDVTYSIPTTVDVVLPCLDEARALPWVLDRLPAGWRAIVVDNGSADGSAEIAAGLGATVVREPRRGFGAACHAGLLAAEAE
;
A
#
# COMPACT_ATOMS: atom_id res chain seq x y z
N MET A 1 -28.97 -26.22 -4.65
CA MET A 1 -28.45 -25.00 -5.31
C MET A 1 -27.68 -24.26 -4.24
N ASP A 2 -26.42 -24.63 -4.05
CA ASP A 2 -25.52 -23.92 -3.15
C ASP A 2 -24.95 -22.71 -3.92
N VAL A 3 -25.44 -21.53 -3.57
CA VAL A 3 -24.85 -20.27 -4.03
C VAL A 3 -23.71 -19.99 -3.06
N THR A 4 -22.53 -20.60 -3.30
CA THR A 4 -21.33 -20.25 -2.55
C THR A 4 -20.97 -18.82 -2.91
N TYR A 5 -21.41 -17.86 -2.09
CA TYR A 5 -20.99 -16.48 -2.19
C TYR A 5 -19.52 -16.45 -1.78
N SER A 6 -18.61 -16.51 -2.77
CA SER A 6 -17.21 -16.21 -2.53
C SER A 6 -17.18 -14.77 -2.03
N ILE A 7 -16.83 -14.58 -0.76
CA ILE A 7 -16.46 -13.26 -0.27
C ILE A 7 -15.37 -12.78 -1.24
N PRO A 8 -15.47 -11.56 -1.79
CA PRO A 8 -14.39 -11.04 -2.62
C PRO A 8 -13.11 -11.09 -1.78
N THR A 9 -12.15 -11.91 -2.20
CA THR A 9 -10.84 -11.95 -1.56
C THR A 9 -10.17 -10.60 -1.83
N THR A 10 -10.20 -9.73 -0.83
CA THR A 10 -9.47 -8.47 -0.86
C THR A 10 -7.99 -8.78 -0.73
N VAL A 11 -7.17 -8.30 -1.66
CA VAL A 11 -5.71 -8.41 -1.60
C VAL A 11 -5.15 -7.07 -1.18
N ASP A 12 -4.34 -7.06 -0.12
CA ASP A 12 -3.55 -5.90 0.29
C ASP A 12 -2.13 -5.99 -0.30
N VAL A 13 -1.71 -4.95 -1.00
CA VAL A 13 -0.35 -4.80 -1.51
C VAL A 13 0.41 -3.79 -0.66
N VAL A 14 1.33 -4.30 0.14
CA VAL A 14 2.22 -3.47 0.96
C VAL A 14 3.39 -2.97 0.12
N LEU A 15 3.55 -1.65 0.04
CA LEU A 15 4.58 -0.95 -0.71
C LEU A 15 5.44 -0.10 0.24
N PRO A 16 6.57 -0.62 0.74
CA PRO A 16 7.56 0.18 1.45
C PRO A 16 8.04 1.32 0.54
N CYS A 17 8.01 2.55 1.05
CA CYS A 17 8.26 3.74 0.26
C CYS A 17 9.28 4.66 0.96
N LEU A 18 10.31 5.07 0.22
CA LEU A 18 11.27 6.09 0.62
C LEU A 18 11.72 6.84 -0.63
N ASP A 19 11.19 8.03 -0.85
CA ASP A 19 11.49 8.88 -2.01
C ASP A 19 11.19 8.23 -3.38
N GLU A 20 9.99 7.67 -3.51
CA GLU A 20 9.51 6.93 -4.70
C GLU A 20 8.44 7.70 -5.50
N ALA A 21 8.41 9.04 -5.44
CA ALA A 21 7.40 9.88 -6.07
C ALA A 21 7.23 9.61 -7.58
N ARG A 22 8.30 9.18 -8.25
CA ARG A 22 8.29 8.85 -9.68
C ARG A 22 7.79 7.45 -9.99
N ALA A 23 7.98 6.50 -9.07
CA ALA A 23 7.61 5.10 -9.26
C ALA A 23 6.16 4.83 -8.87
N LEU A 24 5.68 5.49 -7.81
CA LEU A 24 4.34 5.29 -7.26
C LEU A 24 3.21 5.39 -8.30
N PRO A 25 3.14 6.42 -9.18
CA PRO A 25 2.10 6.48 -10.20
C PRO A 25 2.09 5.27 -11.13
N TRP A 26 3.27 4.79 -11.52
CA TRP A 26 3.37 3.66 -12.45
C TRP A 26 2.91 2.35 -11.80
N VAL A 27 3.29 2.12 -10.55
CA VAL A 27 2.93 0.90 -9.79
C VAL A 27 1.44 0.90 -9.44
N LEU A 28 0.94 1.99 -8.87
CA LEU A 28 -0.44 2.06 -8.37
C LEU A 28 -1.48 1.96 -9.50
N ASP A 29 -1.21 2.55 -10.67
CA ASP A 29 -2.06 2.45 -11.88
C ASP A 29 -2.17 1.02 -12.43
N ARG A 30 -1.27 0.11 -12.04
CA ARG A 30 -1.22 -1.27 -12.51
C ARG A 30 -1.76 -2.29 -11.52
N LEU A 31 -2.24 -1.84 -10.36
CA LEU A 31 -2.86 -2.75 -9.42
C LEU A 31 -4.17 -3.31 -9.99
N PRO A 32 -4.43 -4.62 -9.90
CA PRO A 32 -5.68 -5.19 -10.33
C PRO A 32 -6.88 -4.57 -9.60
N ALA A 33 -8.03 -4.51 -10.29
CA ALA A 33 -9.27 -4.06 -9.66
C ALA A 33 -9.60 -4.92 -8.42
N GLY A 34 -10.01 -4.25 -7.33
CA GLY A 34 -10.32 -4.90 -6.06
C GLY A 34 -9.12 -5.14 -5.14
N TRP A 35 -7.90 -4.81 -5.57
CA TRP A 35 -6.72 -4.83 -4.72
C TRP A 35 -6.55 -3.46 -4.04
N ARG A 36 -6.11 -3.46 -2.78
CA ARG A 36 -5.89 -2.24 -2.01
C ARG A 36 -4.40 -2.03 -1.79
N ALA A 37 -3.92 -0.83 -2.12
CA ALA A 37 -2.53 -0.44 -1.88
C ALA A 37 -2.34 0.10 -0.46
N ILE A 38 -1.33 -0.41 0.24
CA ILE A 38 -0.85 0.14 1.51
C ILE A 38 0.57 0.65 1.27
N VAL A 39 0.71 1.96 1.06
CA VAL A 39 2.01 2.61 0.89
C VAL A 39 2.54 3.01 2.25
N VAL A 40 3.70 2.49 2.62
CA VAL A 40 4.32 2.78 3.91
C VAL A 40 5.42 3.81 3.71
N ASP A 41 5.11 5.08 3.97
CA ASP A 41 6.09 6.16 3.94
C ASP A 41 7.08 6.02 5.09
N ASN A 42 8.34 5.76 4.74
CA ASN A 42 9.42 5.52 5.68
C ASN A 42 10.42 6.69 5.74
N GLY A 43 9.86 7.91 5.63
CA GLY A 43 10.60 9.16 5.76
C GLY A 43 10.95 9.79 4.42
N SER A 44 10.04 9.75 3.45
CA SER A 44 10.20 10.44 2.17
C SER A 44 10.16 11.96 2.35
N ALA A 45 10.90 12.67 1.49
CA ALA A 45 10.98 14.12 1.42
C ALA A 45 10.57 14.68 0.05
N ASP A 46 10.25 13.81 -0.92
CA ASP A 46 9.96 14.15 -2.30
C ASP A 46 8.46 14.27 -2.64
N GLY A 47 7.58 14.16 -1.64
CA GLY A 47 6.13 14.18 -1.81
C GLY A 47 5.48 12.83 -2.10
N SER A 48 6.23 11.72 -1.95
CA SER A 48 5.72 10.36 -2.18
C SER A 48 4.41 10.05 -1.44
N ALA A 49 4.29 10.45 -0.18
CA ALA A 49 3.11 10.17 0.64
C ALA A 49 1.85 10.86 0.08
N GLU A 50 1.98 12.13 -0.31
CA GLU A 50 0.89 12.91 -0.88
C GLU A 50 0.47 12.35 -2.25
N ILE A 51 1.44 11.94 -3.08
CA ILE A 51 1.18 11.30 -4.37
C ILE A 51 0.43 9.98 -4.19
N ALA A 52 0.90 9.12 -3.29
CA ALA A 52 0.25 7.84 -3.00
C ALA A 52 -1.19 8.02 -2.52
N ALA A 53 -1.42 8.93 -1.56
CA ALA A 53 -2.77 9.23 -1.07
C ALA A 53 -3.66 9.80 -2.17
N GLY A 54 -3.14 10.69 -3.01
CA GLY A 54 -3.87 11.27 -4.15
C GLY A 54 -4.26 10.24 -5.22
N LEU A 55 -3.55 9.12 -5.29
CA LEU A 55 -3.84 7.99 -6.17
C LEU A 55 -4.72 6.91 -5.51
N GLY A 56 -5.22 7.16 -4.30
CA GLY A 56 -6.16 6.28 -3.60
C GLY A 56 -5.49 5.16 -2.78
N ALA A 57 -4.18 5.22 -2.55
CA ALA A 57 -3.52 4.30 -1.62
C ALA A 57 -3.82 4.67 -0.16
N THR A 58 -3.88 3.67 0.70
CA THR A 58 -3.80 3.86 2.15
C THR A 58 -2.35 4.16 2.50
N VAL A 59 -2.08 5.33 3.09
CA VAL A 59 -0.72 5.72 3.48
C VAL A 59 -0.51 5.50 4.97
N VAL A 60 0.51 4.71 5.30
CA VAL A 60 0.97 4.46 6.67
C VAL A 60 2.32 5.14 6.85
N ARG A 61 2.52 5.85 7.96
CA ARG A 61 3.82 6.47 8.26
C ARG A 61 4.59 5.61 9.25
N GLU A 62 5.81 5.22 8.90
CA GLU A 62 6.73 4.50 9.79
C GLU A 62 7.94 5.39 10.12
N PRO A 63 8.03 5.96 11.33
CA PRO A 63 9.11 6.87 11.70
C PRO A 63 10.49 6.20 11.84
N ARG A 64 10.55 4.89 12.08
CA ARG A 64 11.81 4.13 12.14
C ARG A 64 12.24 3.75 10.73
N ARG A 65 13.27 4.42 10.21
CA ARG A 65 13.84 4.09 8.89
C ARG A 65 14.31 2.64 8.81
N GLY A 66 14.12 2.06 7.64
CA GLY A 66 14.54 0.71 7.26
C GLY A 66 13.42 -0.06 6.58
N PHE A 67 13.75 -0.73 5.48
CA PHE A 67 12.80 -1.52 4.68
C PHE A 67 11.99 -2.51 5.53
N GLY A 68 12.64 -3.23 6.45
CA GLY A 68 11.96 -4.18 7.33
C GLY A 68 10.95 -3.53 8.29
N ALA A 69 11.23 -2.33 8.80
CA ALA A 69 10.28 -1.60 9.64
C ALA A 69 9.05 -1.18 8.83
N ALA A 70 9.26 -0.69 7.61
CA ALA A 70 8.18 -0.34 6.69
C ALA A 70 7.32 -1.56 6.30
N CYS A 71 7.94 -2.69 5.92
CA CYS A 71 7.22 -3.93 5.66
C CYS A 71 6.38 -4.38 6.86
N HIS A 72 6.95 -4.35 8.06
CA HIS A 72 6.25 -4.76 9.27
C HIS A 72 5.07 -3.83 9.60
N ALA A 73 5.25 -2.51 9.51
CA ALA A 73 4.16 -1.56 9.70
C ALA A 73 3.04 -1.75 8.67
N GLY A 74 3.39 -2.02 7.41
CA GLY A 74 2.42 -2.33 6.36
C GLY A 74 1.67 -3.63 6.60
N LEU A 75 2.36 -4.68 7.06
CA LEU A 75 1.72 -5.94 7.46
C LEU A 75 0.71 -5.73 8.60
N LEU A 76 1.06 -4.92 9.60
CA LEU A 76 0.14 -4.61 10.71
C LEU A 76 -1.07 -3.78 10.28
N ALA A 77 -0.97 -3.04 9.18
CA ALA A 77 -2.05 -2.24 8.62
C ALA A 77 -2.92 -3.02 7.61
N ALA A 78 -2.48 -4.21 7.19
CA ALA A 78 -3.24 -5.05 6.28
C ALA A 78 -4.45 -5.67 6.99
N GLU A 79 -5.55 -5.81 6.26
CA GLU A 79 -6.82 -6.38 6.73
C GLU A 79 -7.29 -7.56 5.86
N ALA A 80 -6.58 -7.85 4.76
CA ALA A 80 -6.79 -9.07 3.97
C ALA A 80 -6.50 -10.33 4.81
N GLU A 81 -7.35 -11.36 4.67
CA GLU A 81 -7.22 -12.67 5.35
C GLU A 81 -6.10 -13.57 4.79
#